data_AF-A0A0F3RLX0-F1
#
_entry.id   AF-A0A0F3RLX0-F1
#
_cell.length_a   1.000
_cell.length_b   1.000
_cell.length_c   1.000
_cell.angle_alpha   90.00
_cell.angle_beta   90.00
_cell.angle_gamma   90.00
#
_symmetry.space_group_name_H-M   'P 1'
#
loop_
_entity.id
_entity.type
_entity.pdbx_description
1 polymer ?
#
loop_
_entity_poly.entity_id
_entity_poly.type
_entity_poly.pdbx_seq_one_letter_code
_entity_poly.pdbx_strand_id
1 'polypeptide(L)'
;MLDLFNSKFIFRVSDQVTAYKSALTLGEQEIIETQENLSYGSNTMRDGVNMNNVERKKILVMPSEIMNLPDLTCYVKLAGNFPITKLTM
;
A
#
# COMPACT_ATOMS: atom_id res chain seq x y z
N MET A 1 6.22 -2.20 -24.40
CA MET A 1 6.62 -0.82 -24.86
C MET A 1 6.90 0.10 -23.68
N LEU A 2 6.10 0.07 -22.60
CA LEU A 2 6.36 0.87 -21.38
C LEU A 2 7.50 0.32 -20.49
N ASP A 3 8.05 -0.83 -20.86
CA ASP A 3 9.03 -1.58 -20.07
C ASP A 3 10.44 -0.97 -20.11
N LEU A 4 10.74 -0.14 -21.13
CA LEU A 4 12.02 0.57 -21.24
C LEU A 4 12.06 1.85 -20.37
N PHE A 5 10.90 2.32 -19.88
CA PHE A 5 10.81 3.47 -18.98
C PHE A 5 10.86 3.01 -17.53
N ASN A 6 12.08 2.95 -16.98
CA ASN A 6 12.34 2.48 -15.63
C ASN A 6 11.88 3.48 -14.54
N SER A 7 11.96 4.78 -14.84
CA SER A 7 11.38 5.82 -13.99
C SER A 7 9.96 6.15 -14.44
N LYS A 8 9.03 6.25 -13.50
CA LYS A 8 7.61 6.47 -13.76
C LYS A 8 7.05 7.55 -12.84
N PHE A 9 6.27 8.44 -13.44
CA PHE A 9 5.52 9.49 -12.78
C PHE A 9 4.03 9.18 -12.96
N ILE A 10 3.33 8.97 -11.85
CA ILE A 10 1.93 8.56 -11.83
C ILE A 10 1.13 9.71 -11.23
N PHE A 11 0.41 10.42 -12.10
CA PHE A 11 -0.52 11.48 -11.74
C PHE A 11 -1.91 10.91 -11.44
N ARG A 12 -2.86 11.80 -11.14
CA ARG A 12 -4.26 11.41 -11.00
C ARG A 12 -4.77 10.68 -12.25
N VAL A 13 -5.45 9.57 -12.02
CA VAL A 13 -6.11 8.77 -13.06
C VAL A 13 -7.60 8.64 -12.73
N SER A 14 -8.48 8.78 -13.73
CA SER A 14 -9.94 8.73 -13.52
C SER A 14 -10.54 7.32 -13.58
N ASP A 15 -9.83 6.36 -14.17
CA ASP A 15 -10.30 4.99 -14.39
C ASP A 15 -9.75 4.00 -13.36
N GLN A 16 -10.61 3.13 -12.84
CA GLN A 16 -10.25 2.17 -11.78
C GLN A 16 -9.24 1.12 -12.24
N VAL A 17 -9.36 0.62 -13.48
CA VAL A 17 -8.45 -0.41 -14.02
C VAL A 17 -7.04 0.16 -14.15
N THR A 18 -6.94 1.39 -14.63
CA THR A 18 -5.68 2.10 -14.80
C THR A 18 -5.07 2.51 -13.46
N ALA A 19 -5.90 2.94 -12.50
CA ALA A 19 -5.45 3.20 -11.13
C ALA A 19 -4.88 1.94 -10.46
N TYR A 20 -5.53 0.79 -10.64
CA TYR A 20 -5.04 -0.49 -10.11
C TYR A 20 -3.70 -0.91 -10.74
N LYS A 21 -3.58 -0.82 -12.07
CA LYS A 21 -2.30 -1.09 -12.76
C LYS A 21 -1.20 -0.14 -12.31
N SER A 22 -1.53 1.13 -12.07
CA SER A 22 -0.59 2.13 -11.58
C SER A 22 -0.12 1.82 -10.15
N ALA A 23 -1.04 1.40 -9.29
CA ALA A 23 -0.75 0.97 -7.92
C ALA A 23 0.21 -0.25 -7.89
N LEU A 24 -0.04 -1.26 -8.73
CA LEU A 24 0.87 -2.41 -8.89
C LEU A 24 2.24 -1.99 -9.45
N THR A 25 2.24 -1.02 -10.36
CA THR A 25 3.49 -0.48 -10.94
C THR A 25 4.34 0.22 -9.88
N LEU A 26 3.71 0.92 -8.93
CA LEU A 26 4.39 1.51 -7.77
C LEU A 26 5.00 0.39 -6.92
N GLY A 27 4.19 -0.58 -6.49
CA GLY A 27 4.67 -1.82 -5.89
C GLY A 27 3.87 -2.25 -4.66
N GLU A 28 4.38 -3.29 -4.02
CA GLU A 28 3.78 -3.92 -2.85
C GLU A 28 4.84 -4.05 -1.74
N GLN A 29 4.38 -4.11 -0.50
CA GLN A 29 5.19 -4.35 0.68
C GLN A 29 4.65 -5.56 1.44
N GLU A 30 5.57 -6.43 1.85
CA GLU A 30 5.27 -7.48 2.83
C GLU A 30 5.30 -6.87 4.23
N ILE A 31 4.21 -7.06 4.97
CA ILE A 31 4.03 -6.54 6.33
C ILE A 31 3.66 -7.72 7.22
N ILE A 32 4.34 -7.81 8.37
CA ILE A 32 3.98 -8.72 9.44
C ILE A 32 3.06 -7.95 10.39
N GLU A 33 1.78 -8.32 10.41
CA GLU A 33 0.78 -7.70 11.27
C GLU A 33 0.56 -8.58 12.50
N THR A 34 0.86 -8.06 13.68
CA THR A 34 0.56 -8.74 14.95
C THR A 34 -0.90 -8.49 15.30
N GLN A 35 -1.70 -9.56 15.31
CA GLN A 35 -3.09 -9.56 15.73
C GLN A 35 -3.23 -10.08 17.15
N GLU A 36 -3.74 -9.23 18.03
CA GLU A 36 -4.06 -9.56 19.42
C GLU A 36 -5.54 -9.95 19.52
N ASN A 37 -5.80 -11.24 19.77
CA ASN A 37 -7.14 -11.73 20.07
C ASN A 37 -7.30 -11.85 21.59
N LEU A 38 -8.02 -10.90 22.18
CA LEU A 38 -8.45 -10.94 23.58
C LEU A 38 -9.73 -11.78 23.70
N SER A 39 -9.65 -12.87 24.46
CA SER A 39 -10.80 -13.73 24.74
C SER A 39 -11.28 -13.50 26.17
N TYR A 40 -12.37 -12.74 26.34
CA TYR A 40 -13.00 -12.55 27.65
C TYR A 40 -13.96 -13.70 27.93
N GLY A 41 -13.63 -14.56 28.90
CA GLY A 41 -14.54 -15.59 29.41
C GLY A 41 -15.33 -15.10 30.63
N SER A 42 -16.52 -15.67 30.89
CA SER A 42 -17.32 -15.33 32.09
C SER A 42 -16.68 -15.70 33.44
N ASN A 43 -15.46 -16.24 33.46
CA ASN A 43 -14.66 -16.53 34.65
C ASN A 43 -13.41 -15.64 34.65
N THR A 44 -13.35 -14.67 35.58
CA THR A 44 -12.27 -13.67 35.72
C THR A 44 -10.89 -14.24 36.03
N MET A 45 -10.77 -15.55 36.28
CA MET A 45 -9.50 -16.24 36.59
C MET A 45 -8.75 -16.81 35.38
N ARG A 46 -9.26 -16.61 34.14
CA ARG A 46 -8.64 -17.22 32.95
C ARG A 46 -8.78 -16.37 31.69
N ASP A 47 -8.41 -15.10 31.77
CA ASP A 47 -8.23 -14.27 30.57
C ASP A 47 -7.00 -14.75 29.79
N GLY A 48 -7.22 -15.18 28.56
CA GLY A 48 -6.16 -15.57 27.62
C GLY A 48 -5.97 -14.48 26.58
N VAL A 49 -4.73 -13.98 26.46
CA VAL A 49 -4.32 -13.14 25.33
C VAL A 49 -3.65 -14.05 24.30
N ASN A 50 -4.19 -14.09 23.08
CA ASN A 50 -3.59 -14.83 21.98
C ASN A 50 -3.02 -13.84 20.96
N MET A 51 -1.68 -13.77 20.86
CA MET A 51 -0.97 -12.97 19.86
C MET A 51 -0.63 -13.86 18.66
N ASN A 52 -1.13 -13.52 17.47
CA ASN A 52 -0.77 -14.17 16.22
C ASN A 52 -0.10 -13.18 15.27
N ASN A 53 1.03 -13.57 14.68
CA ASN A 53 1.65 -12.80 13.60
C ASN A 53 1.12 -13.30 12.26
N VAL A 54 0.56 -12.39 11.46
CA VAL A 54 0.06 -12.70 10.12
C VAL A 54 0.86 -11.92 9.09
N GLU A 55 1.55 -12.64 8.20
CA GLU A 55 2.25 -12.02 7.07
C GLU A 55 1.24 -11.71 5.96
N ARG A 56 1.22 -10.45 5.49
CA ARG A 56 0.34 -10.00 4.40
C ARG A 56 1.12 -9.16 3.39
N LYS A 57 0.79 -9.32 2.11
CA LYS A 57 1.19 -8.41 1.05
C LYS A 57 0.20 -7.26 0.95
N LYS A 58 0.69 -6.02 1.03
CA LYS A 58 -0.12 -4.82 0.92
C LYS A 58 0.41 -3.94 -0.21
N ILE A 59 -0.50 -3.44 -1.04
CA ILE A 59 -0.16 -2.45 -2.08
C ILE A 59 0.34 -1.18 -1.38
N LEU A 60 1.45 -0.63 -1.87
CA LEU A 60 2.09 0.55 -1.28
C LEU A 60 1.23 1.81 -1.33
N VAL A 61 0.53 2.00 -2.46
CA VAL A 61 -0.37 3.13 -2.71
C VAL A 61 -1.68 2.59 -3.23
N MET A 62 -2.79 2.91 -2.56
CA MET A 62 -4.09 2.39 -2.96
C MET A 62 -4.55 3.02 -4.29
N PRO A 63 -5.29 2.28 -5.13
CA PRO A 63 -5.86 2.84 -6.35
C PRO A 63 -6.74 4.07 -6.07
N SER A 64 -7.47 4.08 -4.96
CA SER A 64 -8.27 5.22 -4.52
C SER A 64 -7.43 6.45 -4.19
N GLU A 65 -6.21 6.29 -3.66
CA GLU A 65 -5.30 7.42 -3.42
C GLU A 65 -4.82 8.03 -4.74
N ILE A 66 -4.53 7.20 -5.74
CA ILE A 66 -4.15 7.66 -7.08
C ILE A 66 -5.31 8.41 -7.75
N MET A 67 -6.54 7.89 -7.64
CA MET A 67 -7.72 8.52 -8.23
C MET A 67 -8.07 9.87 -7.57
N ASN A 68 -7.78 10.02 -6.28
CA ASN A 68 -8.05 11.23 -5.51
C ASN A 68 -6.82 12.16 -5.37
N LEU A 69 -5.77 11.96 -6.18
CA LEU A 69 -4.62 12.84 -6.18
C LEU A 69 -5.03 14.29 -6.54
N PRO A 70 -4.62 15.30 -5.76
CA PRO A 70 -4.88 16.68 -6.13
C PRO A 70 -4.13 17.04 -7.42
N ASP A 71 -4.57 18.10 -8.08
CA ASP A 71 -3.90 18.60 -9.27
C ASP A 71 -2.43 18.94 -8.96
N LEU A 72 -1.58 18.81 -9.97
CA LEU A 72 -0.12 19.04 -9.87
C LEU A 72 0.62 18.15 -8.84
N THR A 73 0.01 17.05 -8.42
CA THR A 73 0.61 16.07 -7.51
C THR A 73 0.76 14.71 -8.18
N CYS A 74 1.86 14.00 -7.90
CA CYS A 74 2.13 12.67 -8.46
C CYS A 74 2.91 11.77 -7.50
N TYR A 75 2.86 10.46 -7.75
CA TYR A 75 3.80 9.49 -7.21
C TYR A 75 4.93 9.26 -8.20
N VAL A 76 6.16 9.23 -7.68
CA VAL A 76 7.37 9.03 -8.47
C VAL A 76 8.06 7.76 -8.03
N LYS A 77 8.31 6.88 -9.00
CA LYS A 77 9.16 5.70 -8.87
C LYS A 77 10.36 5.90 -9.78
N LEU A 78 11.54 6.05 -9.19
CA LEU A 78 12.78 6.19 -9.95
C LEU A 78 13.37 4.82 -10.27
N ALA A 79 14.13 4.75 -11.37
CA ALA A 79 14.90 3.57 -11.72
C ALA A 79 15.94 3.23 -10.64
N GLY A 80 16.04 1.96 -10.27
CA GLY A 80 16.97 1.48 -9.25
C GLY A 80 16.32 1.33 -7.87
N ASN A 81 17.14 1.29 -6.83
CA ASN A 81 16.69 1.06 -5.46
C ASN A 81 16.41 2.38 -4.72
N PHE A 82 15.41 3.13 -5.19
CA PHE A 82 14.96 4.36 -4.56
C PHE A 82 13.57 4.20 -3.97
N PRO A 83 13.28 4.85 -2.83
CA PRO A 83 11.94 4.85 -2.28
C PRO A 83 10.98 5.60 -3.20
N ILE A 84 9.73 5.14 -3.21
CA ILE A 84 8.64 5.85 -3.90
C ILE A 84 8.31 7.10 -3.10
N THR A 85 8.16 8.23 -3.80
CA THR A 85 7.87 9.53 -3.16
C THR A 85 6.66 10.18 -3.81
N LYS A 86 5.87 10.88 -2.99
CA LYS A 86 4.81 11.78 -3.48
C LYS A 86 5.39 13.17 -3.66
N LEU A 87 5.27 13.73 -4.87
CA LEU A 87 5.70 15.08 -5.21
C LEU A 87 4.51 15.98 -5.45
N THR A 88 4.61 17.21 -4.99
CA THR A 88 3.69 18.31 -5.27
C THR A 88 4.49 19.41 -5.96
N MET A 89 3.99 19.88 -7.11
CA MET A 89 4.56 21.02 -7.84
C MET A 89 3.94 22.34 -7.39
#